data_AF-A0A931D2V4-F1
#
_entry.id   AF-A0A931D2V4-F1
#
_cell.length_a   1.000
_cell.length_b   1.000
_cell.length_c   1.000
_cell.angle_alpha   90.00
_cell.angle_beta   90.00
_cell.angle_gamma   90.00
#
_symmetry.space_group_name_H-M   'P 1'
#
loop_
_entity.id
_entity.type
_entity.pdbx_description
1 polymer ?
#
loop_
_entity_poly.entity_id
_entity_poly.type
_entity_poly.pdbx_seq_one_letter_code
_entity_poly.pdbx_strand_id
1 'polypeptide(L)'
;MGNIIDMASFEHLRRSNSDDRYTCPKTNVTFPRIYKVLVPDGDLVDDVPVFIGTYSTEYRLKEPSSLEQLPGFPPLTATKISMLDAADEMYLDVIHFNNKDRALGFRQACGHLGLEPEHVRSFKDEQGVFLLLRRDDAPRKVGHIIFRSSDVQFIHGLGADMECEYVAAFNVLGDLIPLQSIEINEEE
;
A
#
# COMPACT_ATOMS: atom_id res chain seq x y z
N MET A 1 -11.54 -18.14 -5.23
CA MET A 1 -11.85 -16.69 -5.26
C MET A 1 -12.51 -16.36 -3.94
N GLY A 2 -11.90 -15.48 -3.13
CA GLY A 2 -12.55 -14.95 -1.94
C GLY A 2 -13.67 -13.97 -2.33
N ASN A 3 -14.59 -13.68 -1.42
CA ASN A 3 -15.63 -12.69 -1.67
C ASN A 3 -15.01 -11.29 -1.53
N ILE A 4 -14.77 -10.62 -2.66
CA ILE A 4 -14.29 -9.24 -2.68
C ILE A 4 -15.50 -8.30 -2.60
N ILE A 5 -15.47 -7.40 -1.62
CA ILE A 5 -16.48 -6.37 -1.39
C ILE A 5 -15.82 -5.02 -1.66
N ASP A 6 -16.23 -4.40 -2.76
CA ASP A 6 -15.77 -3.08 -3.16
C ASP A 6 -16.38 -1.99 -2.27
N MET A 7 -15.52 -1.19 -1.65
CA MET A 7 -15.92 -0.16 -0.71
C MET A 7 -16.41 1.14 -1.36
N ALA A 8 -16.23 1.33 -2.67
CA ALA A 8 -16.74 2.51 -3.39
C ALA A 8 -18.26 2.63 -3.26
N SER A 9 -18.98 1.50 -3.33
CA SER A 9 -20.44 1.47 -3.14
C SER A 9 -20.89 1.81 -1.72
N PHE A 10 -19.96 1.88 -0.76
CA PHE A 10 -20.22 2.11 0.66
C PHE A 10 -19.55 3.40 1.15
N GLU A 11 -19.21 4.33 0.25
CA GLU A 11 -18.56 5.59 0.60
C GLU A 11 -19.33 6.37 1.68
N HIS A 12 -20.66 6.30 1.65
CA HIS A 12 -21.56 6.89 2.65
C HIS A 12 -21.32 6.37 4.10
N LEU A 13 -20.63 5.25 4.27
CA LEU A 13 -20.25 4.69 5.58
C LEU A 13 -18.85 5.13 6.04
N ARG A 14 -18.11 5.88 5.22
CA ARG A 14 -16.75 6.33 5.53
C ARG A 14 -16.78 7.19 6.80
N ARG A 15 -15.86 6.90 7.72
CA ARG A 15 -15.67 7.72 8.91
C ARG A 15 -14.79 8.94 8.58
N SER A 16 -15.17 10.10 9.11
CA SER A 16 -14.30 11.28 9.14
C SER A 16 -13.16 11.00 10.13
N ASN A 17 -11.95 10.81 9.62
CA ASN A 17 -10.76 10.68 10.46
C ASN A 17 -10.12 12.06 10.65
N SER A 18 -9.74 12.38 11.88
CA SER A 18 -9.03 13.63 12.21
C SER A 18 -7.58 13.68 11.70
N ASP A 19 -7.10 12.60 11.07
CA ASP A 19 -5.70 12.38 10.73
C ASP A 19 -5.49 11.95 9.26
N ASP A 20 -6.49 12.19 8.40
CA ASP A 20 -6.51 11.90 6.95
C ASP A 20 -6.21 10.44 6.53
N ARG A 21 -6.06 9.53 7.49
CA ARG A 21 -5.90 8.10 7.24
C ARG A 21 -7.20 7.50 6.74
N TYR A 22 -7.11 6.43 5.97
CA TYR A 22 -8.28 5.63 5.61
C TYR A 22 -8.61 4.62 6.71
N THR A 23 -9.87 4.56 7.12
CA THR A 23 -10.41 3.51 7.99
C THR A 23 -11.49 2.75 7.24
N CYS A 24 -11.32 1.44 7.11
CA CYS A 24 -12.33 0.58 6.52
C CYS A 24 -13.58 0.55 7.41
N PRO A 25 -14.77 0.94 6.92
CA PRO A 25 -15.97 1.01 7.75
C PRO A 25 -16.52 -0.36 8.15
N LYS A 26 -16.12 -1.42 7.45
CA LYS A 26 -16.56 -2.80 7.72
C LYS A 26 -15.68 -3.52 8.74
N THR A 27 -14.37 -3.42 8.59
CA THR A 27 -13.41 -4.10 9.47
C THR A 27 -12.94 -3.21 10.63
N ASN A 28 -13.25 -1.91 10.59
CA ASN A 28 -12.77 -0.90 11.53
C ASN A 28 -11.23 -0.73 11.57
N VAL A 29 -10.52 -1.33 10.61
CA VAL A 29 -9.06 -1.20 10.47
C VAL A 29 -8.72 0.18 9.95
N THR A 30 -7.87 0.89 10.70
CA THR A 30 -7.29 2.18 10.30
C THR A 30 -5.91 1.94 9.71
N PHE A 31 -5.76 2.23 8.42
CA PHE A 31 -4.51 2.00 7.70
C PHE A 31 -3.43 3.00 8.09
N PRO A 32 -2.15 2.60 8.12
CA PRO A 32 -1.04 3.49 8.45
C PRO A 32 -0.87 4.60 7.40
N ARG A 33 -0.16 5.66 7.79
CA ARG A 33 0.25 6.71 6.83
C ARG A 33 1.27 6.14 5.84
N ILE A 34 1.19 6.62 4.61
CA ILE A 34 2.15 6.30 3.55
C ILE A 34 3.11 7.49 3.43
N TYR A 35 4.40 7.18 3.31
CA TYR A 35 5.47 8.15 3.13
C TYR A 35 6.13 7.92 1.77
N LYS A 36 6.17 8.96 0.93
CA LYS A 36 7.04 9.04 -0.25
C LYS A 36 8.41 9.55 0.23
N VAL A 37 9.43 8.72 0.16
CA VAL A 37 10.77 8.99 0.65
C VAL A 37 11.72 9.13 -0.53
N LEU A 38 12.35 10.30 -0.65
CA LEU A 38 13.46 10.50 -1.57
C LEU A 38 14.75 10.05 -0.91
N VAL A 39 15.36 9.02 -1.48
CA VAL A 39 16.60 8.41 -1.01
C VAL A 39 17.73 8.83 -1.93
N PRO A 40 18.80 9.45 -1.42
CA PRO A 40 19.96 9.80 -2.25
C PRO A 40 20.69 8.53 -2.70
N ASP A 41 20.92 8.41 -4.00
CA ASP A 41 21.61 7.24 -4.56
C ASP A 41 23.11 7.37 -4.37
N GLY A 42 23.76 6.24 -4.06
CA GLY A 42 25.19 6.15 -3.86
C GLY A 42 25.82 5.09 -4.75
N ASP A 43 27.09 5.31 -5.11
CA ASP A 43 27.95 4.31 -5.73
C ASP A 43 29.22 4.13 -4.90
N LEU A 44 29.91 3.02 -5.07
CA LEU A 44 31.16 2.74 -4.37
C LEU A 44 32.34 3.26 -5.20
N VAL A 45 33.05 4.24 -4.64
CA VAL A 45 34.33 4.72 -5.18
C VAL A 45 35.40 4.38 -4.15
N ASP A 46 36.33 3.50 -4.52
CA ASP A 46 37.38 2.98 -3.63
C ASP A 46 36.82 2.42 -2.30
N ASP A 47 35.75 1.60 -2.39
CA ASP A 47 35.01 1.03 -1.25
C ASP A 47 34.33 2.06 -0.32
N VAL A 48 34.27 3.33 -0.71
CA VAL A 48 33.56 4.39 0.01
C VAL A 48 32.27 4.75 -0.73
N PRO A 49 31.11 4.75 -0.07
CA PRO A 49 29.87 5.20 -0.69
C PRO A 49 29.93 6.70 -0.94
N VAL A 50 29.66 7.10 -2.19
CA VAL A 50 29.63 8.50 -2.63
C VAL A 50 28.29 8.79 -3.28
N PHE A 51 27.69 9.93 -2.90
CA PHE A 51 26.46 10.41 -3.52
C PHE A 51 26.70 10.79 -4.99
N ILE A 52 25.90 10.24 -5.90
CA ILE A 52 26.09 10.41 -7.35
C ILE A 52 25.24 11.53 -7.96
N GLY A 53 24.52 12.31 -7.15
CA GLY A 53 23.69 13.41 -7.63
C GLY A 53 22.26 13.04 -8.00
N THR A 54 21.84 11.79 -7.84
CA THR A 54 20.49 11.31 -8.16
C THR A 54 19.74 10.82 -6.92
N TYR A 55 18.41 10.75 -7.03
CA TYR A 55 17.56 10.25 -5.96
C TYR A 55 16.64 9.16 -6.51
N SER A 56 16.46 8.11 -5.72
CA SER A 56 15.42 7.12 -5.91
C SER A 56 14.22 7.43 -5.01
N THR A 57 13.04 6.97 -5.44
CA THR A 57 11.82 7.10 -4.66
C THR A 57 11.47 5.76 -4.01
N GLU A 58 11.34 5.77 -2.70
CA GLU A 58 10.79 4.66 -1.92
C GLU A 58 9.44 5.03 -1.30
N TYR A 59 8.58 4.03 -1.14
CA TYR A 59 7.31 4.17 -0.42
C TYR A 59 7.36 3.34 0.86
N ARG A 60 6.96 3.95 1.98
CA ARG A 60 7.09 3.33 3.31
C ARG A 60 5.85 3.56 4.15
N LEU A 61 5.59 2.65 5.09
CA LEU A 61 4.51 2.75 6.08
C LEU A 61 4.98 3.34 7.42
N LYS A 62 6.26 3.76 7.48
CA LYS A 62 6.88 4.39 8.63
C LYS A 62 7.80 5.51 8.15
N GLU A 63 7.80 6.62 8.88
CA GLU A 63 8.72 7.72 8.64
C GLU A 63 10.18 7.24 8.83
N PRO A 64 11.10 7.58 7.91
CA PRO A 64 12.51 7.21 8.06
C PRO A 64 13.08 7.85 9.32
N SER A 65 13.93 7.08 10.01
CA SER A 65 14.64 7.56 11.19
C SER A 65 15.89 8.34 10.79
N SER A 66 16.31 9.29 11.64
CA SER A 66 17.57 10.01 11.45
C SER A 66 18.81 9.09 11.48
N LEU A 67 18.67 7.89 12.04
CA LEU A 67 19.73 6.88 12.10
C LEU A 67 20.00 6.22 10.74
N GLU A 68 19.10 6.35 9.78
CA GLU A 68 19.26 5.82 8.41
C GLU A 68 20.10 6.75 7.53
N GLN A 69 20.52 7.91 8.03
CA GLN A 69 21.28 8.87 7.26
C GLN A 69 22.74 8.41 7.11
N LEU A 70 23.19 8.30 5.86
CA LEU A 70 24.59 8.05 5.55
C LEU A 70 25.41 9.35 5.70
N PRO A 71 26.53 9.34 6.45
CA PRO A 71 27.41 10.49 6.53
C PRO A 71 27.88 10.94 5.15
N GLY A 72 27.82 12.25 4.87
CA GLY A 72 28.21 12.83 3.58
C GLY A 72 27.11 12.77 2.50
N PHE A 73 25.99 12.10 2.75
CA PHE A 73 24.84 12.12 1.85
C PHE A 73 23.84 13.21 2.25
N PRO A 74 23.09 13.77 1.28
CA PRO A 74 21.93 14.60 1.58
C PRO A 74 20.93 13.87 2.52
N PRO A 75 20.15 14.59 3.34
CA PRO A 75 19.17 13.96 4.21
C PRO A 75 18.05 13.30 3.39
N LEU A 76 17.52 12.19 3.91
CA LEU A 76 16.30 11.59 3.40
C LEU A 76 15.14 12.58 3.56
N THR A 77 14.36 12.78 2.49
CA THR A 77 13.17 13.63 2.55
C THR A 77 11.93 12.75 2.53
N ALA A 78 11.09 12.82 3.56
CA ALA A 78 9.86 12.04 3.66
C ALA A 78 8.64 12.95 3.61
N THR A 79 7.74 12.66 2.66
CA THR A 79 6.46 13.37 2.50
C THR A 79 5.32 12.42 2.79
N LYS A 80 4.40 12.81 3.67
CA LYS A 80 3.14 12.07 3.89
C LYS A 80 2.28 12.20 2.65
N ILE A 81 1.79 11.09 2.13
CA ILE A 81 0.91 11.06 0.97
C ILE A 81 -0.39 10.33 1.26
N SER A 82 -1.46 10.80 0.65
CA SER A 82 -2.76 10.12 0.56
C SER A 82 -3.15 9.80 -0.89
N MET A 83 -2.34 10.27 -1.85
CA MET A 83 -2.53 10.14 -3.30
C MET A 83 -1.16 9.98 -3.97
N LEU A 84 -1.13 9.35 -5.14
CA LEU A 84 0.03 9.34 -6.02
C LEU A 84 -0.06 10.48 -7.03
N ASP A 85 1.08 10.85 -7.63
CA ASP A 85 1.11 11.80 -8.73
C ASP A 85 0.46 11.20 -9.98
N ALA A 86 -0.15 12.02 -10.82
CA ALA A 86 -0.68 11.58 -12.11
C ALA A 86 0.42 11.05 -13.04
N ALA A 87 1.67 11.48 -12.85
CA ALA A 87 2.84 10.96 -13.56
C ALA A 87 3.39 9.64 -12.95
N ASP A 88 2.93 9.22 -11.76
CA ASP A 88 3.36 7.96 -11.17
C ASP A 88 2.69 6.80 -11.93
N GLU A 89 3.43 6.14 -12.83
CA GLU A 89 2.98 4.98 -13.61
C GLU A 89 2.97 3.67 -12.78
N MET A 90 2.34 3.71 -11.61
CA MET A 90 2.27 2.59 -10.69
C MET A 90 1.11 2.76 -9.72
N TYR A 91 0.88 1.74 -8.90
CA TYR A 91 -0.05 1.82 -7.78
C TYR A 91 0.54 1.19 -6.54
N LEU A 92 0.03 1.64 -5.39
CA LEU A 92 0.39 1.10 -4.09
C LEU A 92 -0.75 0.21 -3.59
N ASP A 93 -0.41 -1.00 -3.16
CA ASP A 93 -1.35 -1.90 -2.50
C ASP A 93 -0.97 -2.02 -1.02
N VAL A 94 -1.85 -1.59 -0.13
CA VAL A 94 -1.67 -1.62 1.32
C VAL A 94 -2.59 -2.67 1.91
N ILE A 95 -2.01 -3.77 2.38
CA ILE A 95 -2.73 -4.98 2.75
C ILE A 95 -2.60 -5.21 4.25
N HIS A 96 -3.75 -5.34 4.92
CA HIS A 96 -3.82 -5.66 6.34
C HIS A 96 -3.99 -7.17 6.57
N PHE A 97 -3.23 -7.69 7.53
CA PHE A 97 -3.35 -9.04 8.06
C PHE A 97 -3.50 -8.98 9.57
N ASN A 98 -4.56 -9.59 10.10
CA ASN A 98 -4.75 -9.79 11.54
C ASN A 98 -3.77 -10.83 12.14
N ASN A 99 -3.09 -11.61 11.30
CA ASN A 99 -2.20 -12.69 11.70
C ASN A 99 -0.81 -12.53 11.04
N LYS A 100 0.25 -12.57 11.86
CA LYS A 100 1.65 -12.46 11.41
C LYS A 100 2.09 -13.59 10.47
N ASP A 101 1.63 -14.82 10.70
CA ASP A 101 1.99 -15.98 9.88
C ASP A 101 1.37 -15.86 8.48
N ARG A 102 0.14 -15.34 8.40
CA ARG A 102 -0.50 -15.04 7.11
C ARG A 102 0.27 -13.96 6.35
N ALA A 103 0.68 -12.89 7.04
CA ALA A 103 1.49 -11.83 6.43
C ALA A 103 2.85 -12.37 5.94
N LEU A 104 3.50 -13.26 6.70
CA LEU A 104 4.76 -13.88 6.31
C LEU A 104 4.59 -14.80 5.10
N GLY A 105 3.57 -15.67 5.11
CA GLY A 105 3.26 -16.55 3.99
C GLY A 105 2.93 -15.76 2.71
N PHE A 106 2.17 -14.67 2.85
CA PHE A 106 1.89 -13.78 1.72
C PHE A 106 3.18 -13.14 1.17
N ARG A 107 4.05 -12.60 2.04
CA ARG A 107 5.32 -12.01 1.63
C ARG A 107 6.23 -13.01 0.91
N GLN A 108 6.25 -14.27 1.36
CA GLN A 108 6.98 -15.35 0.67
C GLN A 108 6.35 -15.66 -0.69
N ALA A 109 5.02 -15.66 -0.78
CA ALA A 109 4.30 -15.89 -2.03
C ALA A 109 4.54 -14.78 -3.07
N CYS A 110 4.75 -13.52 -2.65
CA CYS A 110 5.13 -12.43 -3.55
C CYS A 110 6.38 -12.75 -4.38
N GLY A 111 7.37 -13.43 -3.79
CA GLY A 111 8.57 -13.86 -4.50
C GLY A 111 8.27 -14.79 -5.68
N HIS A 112 7.24 -15.62 -5.58
CA HIS A 112 6.79 -16.47 -6.69
C HIS A 112 6.08 -15.70 -7.81
N LEU A 113 5.68 -14.45 -7.54
CA LEU A 113 5.05 -13.54 -8.50
C LEU A 113 6.04 -12.55 -9.11
N GLY A 114 7.35 -12.74 -8.87
CA GLY A 114 8.40 -11.83 -9.36
C GLY A 114 8.53 -10.54 -8.54
N LEU A 115 7.82 -10.42 -7.42
CA LEU A 115 7.99 -9.34 -6.47
C LEU A 115 8.98 -9.77 -5.40
N GLU A 116 10.22 -9.30 -5.49
CA GLU A 116 11.24 -9.61 -4.49
C GLU A 116 10.73 -9.27 -3.08
N PRO A 117 10.75 -10.22 -2.13
CA PRO A 117 10.20 -10.02 -0.78
C PRO A 117 10.76 -8.81 -0.04
N GLU A 118 11.93 -8.33 -0.42
CA GLU A 118 12.61 -7.15 0.14
C GLU A 118 11.96 -5.82 -0.27
N HIS A 119 11.29 -5.81 -1.43
CA HIS A 119 10.50 -4.68 -1.91
C HIS A 119 9.12 -4.60 -1.23
N VAL A 120 8.71 -5.66 -0.52
CA VAL A 120 7.52 -5.65 0.34
C VAL A 120 7.85 -4.98 1.67
N ARG A 121 7.41 -3.74 1.84
CA ARG A 121 7.60 -3.03 3.12
C ARG A 121 6.52 -3.50 4.11
N SER A 122 6.90 -3.65 5.37
CA SER A 122 5.97 -4.09 6.42
C SER A 122 5.96 -3.13 7.60
N PHE A 123 4.79 -2.99 8.22
CA PHE A 123 4.58 -2.24 9.45
C PHE A 123 3.67 -3.05 10.35
N LYS A 124 3.91 -3.04 11.67
CA LYS A 124 3.10 -3.77 12.64
C LYS A 124 2.66 -2.83 13.74
N ASP A 125 1.38 -2.91 14.10
CA ASP A 125 0.80 -2.26 15.27
C ASP A 125 -0.11 -3.23 16.04
N GLU A 126 -1.00 -2.68 16.87
CA GLU A 126 -1.99 -3.41 17.66
C GLU A 126 -3.12 -4.02 16.80
N GLN A 127 -3.40 -3.48 15.63
CA GLN A 127 -4.43 -3.96 14.70
C GLN A 127 -3.93 -5.14 13.85
N GLY A 128 -2.61 -5.30 13.71
CA GLY A 128 -2.01 -6.42 12.99
C GLY A 128 -0.76 -6.03 12.22
N VAL A 129 -0.56 -6.70 11.08
CA VAL A 129 0.56 -6.46 10.16
C VAL A 129 0.02 -5.84 8.88
N PHE A 130 0.64 -4.74 8.45
CA PHE A 130 0.39 -4.07 7.19
C PHE A 130 1.56 -4.34 6.25
N LEU A 131 1.25 -4.71 5.01
CA LEU A 131 2.21 -4.83 3.93
C LEU A 131 1.95 -3.72 2.91
N LEU A 132 3.01 -3.18 2.33
CA LEU A 132 2.95 -2.23 1.23
C LEU A 132 3.67 -2.85 0.04
N LEU A 133 2.93 -2.96 -1.06
CA LEU A 133 3.43 -3.38 -2.36
C LEU A 133 3.43 -2.18 -3.29
N ARG A 134 4.54 -1.98 -3.99
CA ARG A 134 4.57 -1.20 -5.22
C ARG A 134 4.29 -2.14 -6.37
N ARG A 135 3.29 -1.83 -7.17
CA ARG A 135 2.84 -2.66 -8.28
C ARG A 135 2.91 -1.89 -9.58
N ASP A 136 3.60 -2.47 -10.55
CA ASP A 136 3.80 -1.96 -11.91
C ASP A 136 3.17 -2.87 -12.99
N ASP A 137 2.47 -3.92 -12.53
CA ASP A 137 1.82 -4.97 -13.32
C ASP A 137 0.38 -4.63 -13.73
N ALA A 138 -0.19 -3.51 -13.27
CA ALA A 138 -1.56 -3.14 -13.63
C ALA A 138 -1.66 -2.66 -15.08
N PRO A 139 -2.80 -2.96 -15.75
CA PRO A 139 -3.11 -2.43 -17.06
C PRO A 139 -3.20 -0.89 -17.06
N ARG A 140 -3.82 -0.30 -16.03
CA ARG A 140 -3.98 1.15 -15.89
C ARG A 140 -2.97 1.71 -14.89
N LYS A 141 -1.86 2.22 -15.41
CA LYS A 141 -0.79 2.83 -14.63
C LYS A 141 -1.08 4.30 -14.29
N VAL A 142 -2.22 4.56 -13.66
CA VAL A 142 -2.65 5.91 -13.29
C VAL A 142 -2.64 5.99 -11.76
N GLY A 143 -1.53 6.41 -11.15
CA GLY A 143 -1.34 6.62 -9.70
C GLY A 143 -2.52 6.24 -8.78
N HIS A 144 -2.65 4.96 -8.41
CA HIS A 144 -3.70 4.49 -7.50
C HIS A 144 -3.16 4.06 -6.14
N ILE A 145 -3.97 4.21 -5.10
CA ILE A 145 -3.69 3.60 -3.78
C ILE A 145 -4.86 2.70 -3.41
N ILE A 146 -4.56 1.43 -3.18
CA ILE A 146 -5.53 0.39 -2.86
C ILE A 146 -5.31 -0.06 -1.41
N PHE A 147 -6.37 -0.10 -0.63
CA PHE A 147 -6.38 -0.58 0.74
C PHE A 147 -7.19 -1.87 0.84
N ARG A 148 -6.60 -2.92 1.40
CA ARG A 148 -7.21 -4.25 1.54
C ARG A 148 -7.22 -4.68 2.99
N SER A 149 -8.37 -5.10 3.48
CA SER A 149 -8.52 -5.73 4.80
C SER A 149 -9.54 -6.87 4.70
N SER A 150 -9.42 -7.89 5.54
CA SER A 150 -10.35 -9.02 5.51
C SER A 150 -10.99 -9.23 6.87
N ASP A 151 -12.22 -9.74 6.85
CA ASP A 151 -12.94 -10.15 8.05
C ASP A 151 -13.92 -11.30 7.73
N VAL A 152 -14.35 -12.02 8.76
CA VAL A 152 -15.36 -13.06 8.63
C VAL A 152 -16.74 -12.42 8.82
N GLN A 153 -17.61 -12.60 7.84
CA GLN A 153 -18.98 -12.09 7.87
C GLN A 153 -19.99 -13.21 7.68
N PHE A 154 -21.04 -13.20 8.51
CA PHE A 154 -22.20 -14.05 8.30
C PHE A 154 -23.03 -13.56 7.10
N ILE A 155 -23.16 -14.39 6.07
CA ILE A 155 -23.94 -14.06 4.87
C ILE A 155 -25.31 -14.72 5.01
N HIS A 156 -26.33 -13.93 5.33
CA HIS A 156 -27.70 -14.43 5.55
C HIS A 156 -28.26 -15.25 4.39
N GLY A 157 -27.97 -14.88 3.15
CA GLY A 157 -28.42 -15.63 1.97
C GLY A 157 -27.82 -17.02 1.84
N LEU A 158 -26.67 -17.27 2.50
CA LEU A 158 -25.97 -18.55 2.51
C LEU A 158 -26.11 -19.29 3.85
N GLY A 159 -26.58 -18.60 4.90
CA GLY A 159 -26.69 -19.16 6.24
C GLY A 159 -25.35 -19.55 6.86
N ALA A 160 -24.25 -18.92 6.43
CA ALA A 160 -22.90 -19.32 6.80
C ALA A 160 -21.96 -18.12 6.97
N ASP A 161 -20.95 -18.30 7.83
CA ASP A 161 -19.81 -17.39 7.96
C ASP A 161 -18.85 -17.56 6.79
N MET A 162 -18.44 -16.45 6.20
CA MET A 162 -17.50 -16.42 5.07
C MET A 162 -16.40 -15.39 5.28
N GLU A 163 -15.18 -15.76 4.89
CA GLU A 163 -14.08 -14.81 4.79
C GLU A 163 -14.33 -13.87 3.59
N CYS A 164 -14.39 -12.58 3.88
CA CYS A 164 -14.60 -11.52 2.91
C CYS A 164 -13.38 -10.59 2.90
N GLU A 165 -12.99 -10.15 1.72
CA GLU A 165 -11.98 -9.11 1.51
C GLU A 165 -12.69 -7.79 1.18
N TYR A 166 -12.33 -6.73 1.88
CA TYR A 166 -12.87 -5.39 1.70
C TYR A 166 -11.80 -4.51 1.08
N VAL A 167 -12.11 -3.96 -0.10
CA VAL A 167 -11.15 -3.23 -0.93
C VAL A 167 -11.62 -1.80 -1.15
N ALA A 168 -10.75 -0.83 -0.90
CA ALA A 168 -10.99 0.58 -1.21
C ALA A 168 -9.87 1.10 -2.10
N ALA A 169 -10.21 1.67 -3.26
CA ALA A 169 -9.24 2.18 -4.20
C ALA A 169 -9.40 3.68 -4.42
N PHE A 170 -8.31 4.43 -4.33
CA PHE A 170 -8.28 5.87 -4.48
C PHE A 170 -7.52 6.27 -5.75
N ASN A 171 -8.05 7.25 -6.47
CA ASN A 171 -7.39 7.84 -7.63
C ASN A 171 -6.44 9.01 -7.25
N VAL A 172 -5.80 9.60 -8.25
CA VAL A 172 -4.89 10.75 -8.11
C VAL A 172 -5.56 12.02 -7.59
N LEU A 173 -6.90 12.10 -7.63
CA LEU A 173 -7.70 13.20 -7.09
C LEU A 173 -8.11 12.95 -5.63
N GLY A 174 -7.86 11.74 -5.11
CA GLY A 174 -8.25 11.34 -3.76
C GLY A 174 -9.69 10.84 -3.66
N ASP A 175 -10.34 10.64 -4.80
CA ASP A 175 -11.69 10.09 -4.87
C ASP A 175 -11.65 8.57 -4.75
N LEU A 176 -12.62 8.02 -4.01
CA LEU A 176 -12.84 6.59 -3.93
C LEU A 176 -13.50 6.10 -5.22
N ILE A 177 -12.88 5.14 -5.90
CA ILE A 177 -13.33 4.61 -7.18
C ILE A 177 -13.52 3.08 -7.13
N PRO A 178 -14.40 2.51 -7.96
CA PRO A 178 -14.55 1.06 -8.05
C PRO A 178 -13.25 0.38 -8.51
N LEU A 179 -12.88 -0.74 -7.89
CA LEU A 179 -11.69 -1.53 -8.23
C LEU A 179 -11.72 -1.97 -9.71
N GLN A 180 -12.90 -2.28 -10.26
CA GLN A 180 -13.02 -2.67 -11.67
C GLN A 180 -12.57 -1.56 -12.63
N SER A 181 -12.67 -0.29 -12.23
CA SER A 181 -12.20 0.83 -13.06
C SER A 181 -10.67 0.91 -13.20
N ILE A 182 -9.96 0.15 -12.37
CA ILE A 182 -8.49 0.01 -12.36
C ILE A 182 -8.07 -1.27 -13.11
N GLU A 183 -8.81 -2.36 -12.93
CA GLU A 183 -8.44 -3.69 -13.43
C GLU A 183 -8.88 -3.96 -14.88
N ILE A 184 -9.87 -3.21 -15.41
CA ILE A 184 -10.37 -3.43 -16.77
C ILE A 184 -9.53 -2.66 -17.80
N ASN A 185 -8.95 -3.35 -18.78
CA ASN A 185 -8.46 -2.71 -20.00
C ASN A 185 -9.65 -2.20 -20.82
N GLU A 186 -9.67 -0.92 -21.17
CA GLU A 186 -10.60 -0.35 -22.16
C GLU A 186 -10.17 -0.72 -23.60
N GLU A 187 -9.87 -2.00 -23.84
CA GLU A 187 -9.70 -2.56 -25.18
C GLU A 187 -10.80 -3.61 -25.42
N GLU A 188 -12.05 -3.13 -25.52
CA GLU A 188 -13.12 -3.73 -26.33
C GLU A 188 -13.86 -2.64 -27.12
#